data_AF-A0A2R4WLY4-F1
#
_entry.id   AF-A0A2R4WLY4-F1
#
_cell.length_a   1.000
_cell.length_b   1.000
_cell.length_c   1.000
_cell.angle_alpha   90.00
_cell.angle_beta   90.00
_cell.angle_gamma   90.00
#
_symmetry.space_group_name_H-M   'P 1'
#
loop_
_entity.id
_entity.type
_entity.pdbx_description
1 polymer ?
#
loop_
_entity_poly.entity_id
_entity_poly.type
_entity_poly.pdbx_seq_one_letter_code
_entity_poly.pdbx_strand_id
1 'polypeptide(L)'
;MSKFYETPPLSLGLTWTGHGLGRRYGHQMNLWTAEGDASAFSAARKRAKPELEACGYSWTRLADQRLVPCFWQLPEPASAEPARQAVEAALAAVAAESAERARREAERVAAEVARCAARAIPIRRDLAAIVGSRAWQLRRQLSEAEALLASDAWREWDCERASNLVTTAVGNSTRAVSRLGALALPHWYERAADPVVQAAALQACRHLSALDLDWASDRNSSGWSQATCWSGHALSERASLDQGAAAHALAILHVHRKQLTDSQRLALFEEPEWTPEPALAL
;
A
#
# COMPACT_ATOMS: atom_id res chain seq x y z
N MET A 1 -16.25 61.92 8.28
CA MET A 1 -16.36 61.01 9.45
C MET A 1 -15.31 59.94 9.27
N SER A 2 -14.33 59.87 10.19
CA SER A 2 -13.23 58.91 10.09
C SER A 2 -13.79 57.49 10.24
N LYS A 3 -13.55 56.62 9.25
CA LYS A 3 -13.97 55.22 9.29
C LYS A 3 -12.91 54.43 10.03
N PHE A 4 -13.05 54.31 11.36
CA PHE A 4 -12.27 53.35 12.14
C PHE A 4 -12.95 51.98 12.05
N TYR A 5 -12.17 50.92 11.81
CA TYR A 5 -12.67 49.56 11.96
C TYR A 5 -12.48 49.11 13.41
N GLU A 6 -13.57 48.76 14.10
CA GLU A 6 -13.51 48.24 15.47
C GLU A 6 -13.02 46.79 15.52
N THR A 7 -13.24 46.05 14.43
CA THR A 7 -12.82 44.66 14.22
C THR A 7 -12.25 44.48 12.81
N PRO A 8 -11.54 43.38 12.50
CA PRO A 8 -11.06 43.11 11.15
C PRO A 8 -12.22 43.13 10.13
N PRO A 9 -12.17 43.96 9.06
CA PRO A 9 -13.29 44.14 8.13
C PRO A 9 -13.52 42.96 7.17
N LEU A 10 -12.58 42.01 7.10
CA LEU A 10 -12.59 40.82 6.25
C LEU A 10 -12.25 39.61 7.14
N SER A 11 -13.14 38.62 7.17
CA SER A 11 -12.93 37.44 8.01
C SER A 11 -11.87 36.50 7.43
N LEU A 12 -11.77 36.39 6.10
CA LEU A 12 -10.82 35.51 5.38
C LEU A 12 -10.90 34.04 5.82
N GLY A 13 -12.07 33.59 6.27
CA GLY A 13 -12.28 32.24 6.81
C GLY A 13 -11.62 31.99 8.17
N LEU A 14 -11.12 33.04 8.82
CA LEU A 14 -10.45 32.98 10.12
C LEU A 14 -11.38 33.42 11.25
N THR A 15 -11.12 32.88 12.44
CA THR A 15 -11.75 33.35 13.69
C THR A 15 -10.84 34.35 14.36
N TRP A 16 -11.31 35.59 14.54
CA TRP A 16 -10.51 36.70 15.04
C TRP A 16 -10.75 36.94 16.53
N THR A 17 -9.66 37.05 17.29
CA THR A 17 -9.66 37.30 18.73
C THR A 17 -8.92 38.60 19.03
N GLY A 18 -9.54 39.49 19.80
CA GLY A 18 -8.93 40.75 20.24
C GLY A 18 -7.98 40.53 21.42
N HIS A 19 -6.78 41.09 21.35
CA HIS A 19 -5.76 41.01 22.41
C HIS A 19 -5.49 42.35 23.11
N GLY A 20 -6.29 43.39 22.81
CA GLY A 20 -6.10 44.73 23.36
C GLY A 20 -4.92 45.47 22.71
N LEU A 21 -4.27 46.35 23.47
CA LEU A 21 -3.22 47.24 22.94
C LEU A 21 -1.89 46.49 22.75
N GLY A 22 -1.41 46.46 21.51
CA GLY A 22 -0.07 46.05 21.14
C GLY A 22 0.76 47.22 20.62
N ARG A 23 2.08 47.05 20.51
CA ARG A 23 2.99 48.07 19.95
C ARG A 23 3.39 47.71 18.51
N ARG A 24 3.12 48.60 17.55
CA ARG A 24 3.57 48.48 16.15
C ARG A 24 4.13 49.82 15.67
N TYR A 25 5.32 49.80 15.05
CA TYR A 25 6.04 51.00 14.58
C TYR A 25 6.14 52.13 15.62
N GLY A 26 6.29 51.78 16.90
CA GLY A 26 6.38 52.76 17.99
C GLY A 26 5.04 53.24 18.55
N HIS A 27 3.91 52.94 17.91
CA HIS A 27 2.57 53.34 18.33
C HIS A 27 1.85 52.21 19.10
N GLN A 28 0.96 52.58 20.03
CA GLN A 28 0.01 51.65 20.66
C GLN A 28 -1.25 51.54 19.80
N MET A 29 -1.60 50.33 19.38
CA MET A 29 -2.74 50.04 18.52
C MET A 29 -3.44 48.77 18.99
N ASN A 30 -4.76 48.68 18.82
CA ASN A 30 -5.47 47.44 19.10
C ASN A 30 -5.02 46.34 18.13
N LEU A 31 -4.68 45.18 18.69
CA LEU A 31 -4.23 43.99 17.98
C LEU A 31 -5.31 42.93 18.02
N TRP A 32 -5.61 42.39 16.85
CA TRP A 32 -6.39 41.18 16.67
C TRP A 32 -5.50 40.10 16.08
N THR A 33 -5.61 38.87 16.57
CA THR A 33 -4.98 37.70 15.94
C THR A 33 -6.05 36.73 15.49
N ALA A 34 -5.71 35.89 14.52
CA ALA A 34 -6.64 34.94 13.95
C ALA A 34 -6.19 33.50 14.13
N GLU A 35 -7.14 32.62 14.39
CA GLU A 35 -6.97 31.17 14.43
C GLU A 35 -7.77 30.50 13.29
N GLY A 36 -7.31 29.31 12.88
CA GLY A 36 -7.92 28.52 11.81
C GLY A 36 -6.99 28.26 10.62
N ASP A 37 -7.57 27.80 9.51
CA ASP A 37 -6.84 27.58 8.26
C ASP A 37 -6.48 28.91 7.59
N ALA A 38 -5.21 29.28 7.68
CA ALA A 38 -4.68 30.52 7.12
C ALA A 38 -4.40 30.45 5.61
N SER A 39 -4.81 29.40 4.91
CA SER A 39 -4.56 29.23 3.47
C SER A 39 -5.14 30.38 2.65
N ALA A 40 -6.38 30.78 2.92
CA ALA A 40 -7.02 31.91 2.23
C ALA A 40 -6.32 33.25 2.52
N PHE A 41 -5.97 33.50 3.78
CA PHE A 41 -5.23 34.70 4.18
C PHE A 41 -3.83 34.76 3.53
N SER A 42 -3.11 33.63 3.51
CA SER A 42 -1.78 33.52 2.90
C SER A 42 -1.84 33.74 1.38
N ALA A 43 -2.81 33.10 0.71
CA ALA A 43 -3.07 33.27 -0.72
C ALA A 43 -3.41 34.73 -1.06
N ALA A 44 -4.35 35.33 -0.32
CA ALA A 44 -4.73 36.71 -0.51
C ALA A 44 -3.56 37.65 -0.25
N ARG A 45 -2.82 37.48 0.86
CA ARG A 45 -1.67 38.34 1.19
C ARG A 45 -0.52 38.22 0.20
N LYS A 46 -0.34 37.08 -0.48
CA LYS A 46 0.68 36.97 -1.54
C LYS A 46 0.37 37.85 -2.75
N ARG A 47 -0.91 38.07 -3.05
CA ARG A 47 -1.37 38.74 -4.29
C ARG A 47 -1.93 40.15 -4.08
N ALA A 48 -2.50 40.41 -2.90
CA ALA A 48 -3.14 41.66 -2.48
C ALA A 48 -2.46 42.24 -1.22
N LYS A 49 -1.12 42.08 -1.12
CA LYS A 49 -0.34 42.52 0.05
C LYS A 49 -0.55 44.02 0.34
N PRO A 50 -0.42 44.94 -0.63
CA PRO A 50 -0.52 46.37 -0.36
C PRO A 50 -1.89 46.76 0.20
N GLU A 51 -2.97 46.22 -0.37
CA GLU A 51 -4.34 46.53 0.01
C GLU A 51 -4.68 45.98 1.42
N LEU A 52 -4.20 44.77 1.72
CA LEU A 52 -4.34 44.16 3.04
C LEU A 52 -3.52 44.91 4.11
N GLU A 53 -2.28 45.29 3.82
CA GLU A 53 -1.44 46.06 4.75
C GLU A 53 -2.01 47.46 5.00
N ALA A 54 -2.58 48.12 3.97
CA ALA A 54 -3.25 49.42 4.09
C ALA A 54 -4.54 49.36 4.93
N CYS A 55 -5.16 48.18 5.05
CA CYS A 55 -6.27 47.95 5.96
C CYS A 55 -5.82 47.53 7.36
N GLY A 56 -4.53 47.24 7.58
CA GLY A 56 -3.99 46.83 8.88
C GLY A 56 -3.69 45.34 9.02
N TYR A 57 -3.94 44.52 8.00
CA TYR A 57 -3.59 43.09 8.03
C TYR A 57 -2.09 42.86 7.93
N SER A 58 -1.59 41.91 8.70
CA SER A 58 -0.18 41.51 8.70
C SER A 58 -0.05 40.08 9.23
N TRP A 59 1.19 39.64 9.40
CA TRP A 59 1.53 38.54 10.27
C TRP A 59 2.13 39.08 11.58
N THR A 60 1.90 38.38 12.69
CA THR A 60 2.62 38.60 13.95
C THR A 60 3.13 37.27 14.48
N ARG A 61 4.10 37.32 15.38
CA ARG A 61 4.63 36.15 16.06
C ARG A 61 4.08 36.10 17.48
N LEU A 62 3.51 34.97 17.87
CA LEU A 62 3.06 34.72 19.25
C LEU A 62 4.23 34.23 20.13
N ALA A 63 4.00 34.10 21.43
CA ALA A 63 5.00 33.66 22.40
C ALA A 63 5.58 32.25 22.10
N ASP A 64 4.78 31.40 21.48
CA ASP A 64 5.14 30.06 20.98
C ASP A 64 5.98 30.08 19.68
N GLN A 65 6.41 31.27 19.23
CA GLN A 65 7.12 31.54 17.97
C GLN A 65 6.30 31.25 16.69
N ARG A 66 5.01 30.92 16.80
CA ARG A 66 4.16 30.68 15.63
C ARG A 66 3.80 32.00 14.95
N LEU A 67 3.89 32.01 13.62
CA LEU A 67 3.43 33.12 12.80
C LEU A 67 1.93 32.99 12.59
N VAL A 68 1.15 33.97 13.07
CA VAL A 68 -0.33 33.97 12.94
C VAL A 68 -0.81 35.20 12.18
N PRO A 69 -1.90 35.09 11.41
CA PRO A 69 -2.52 36.26 10.80
C PRO A 69 -2.92 37.25 11.89
N CYS A 70 -2.68 38.53 11.66
CA CYS A 70 -3.07 39.59 12.57
C CYS A 70 -3.66 40.78 11.84
N PHE A 71 -4.41 41.58 12.59
CA PHE A 71 -4.99 42.83 12.14
C PHE A 71 -4.72 43.90 13.19
N TRP A 72 -4.20 45.03 12.74
CA TRP A 72 -3.92 46.20 13.56
C TRP A 72 -4.93 47.28 13.26
N GLN A 73 -5.57 47.83 14.29
CA GLN A 73 -6.47 48.97 14.13
C GLN A 73 -5.64 50.23 13.85
N LEU A 74 -5.44 50.52 12.57
CA LEU A 74 -4.70 51.70 12.13
C LEU A 74 -5.47 52.99 12.46
N PRO A 75 -4.78 54.11 12.72
CA PRO A 75 -5.42 55.40 12.99
C PRO A 75 -6.11 55.96 11.74
N GLU A 76 -5.59 55.67 10.55
CA GLU A 76 -6.16 56.11 9.27
C GLU A 76 -6.16 54.92 8.30
N PRO A 77 -7.08 53.96 8.48
CA PRO A 77 -7.10 52.78 7.62
C PRO A 77 -7.64 53.15 6.24
N ALA A 78 -7.11 52.50 5.20
CA ALA A 78 -7.71 52.59 3.88
C ALA A 78 -9.13 52.00 3.87
N SER A 79 -9.91 52.34 2.84
CA SER A 79 -11.20 51.68 2.61
C SER A 79 -11.00 50.16 2.46
N ALA A 80 -11.84 49.38 3.12
CA ALA A 80 -11.79 47.92 3.06
C ALA A 80 -12.30 47.38 1.72
N GLU A 81 -12.98 48.22 0.92
CA GLU A 81 -13.58 47.81 -0.34
C GLU A 81 -12.53 47.44 -1.40
N PRO A 82 -11.49 48.26 -1.68
CA PRO A 82 -10.35 47.84 -2.49
C PRO A 82 -9.69 46.55 -2.00
N ALA A 83 -9.53 46.39 -0.68
CA ALA A 83 -8.95 45.17 -0.12
C ALA A 83 -9.86 43.95 -0.31
N ARG A 84 -11.18 44.10 -0.15
CA ARG A 84 -12.18 43.06 -0.44
C ARG A 84 -12.07 42.60 -1.89
N GLN A 85 -12.08 43.53 -2.83
CA GLN A 85 -12.00 43.24 -4.26
C GLN A 85 -10.67 42.55 -4.63
N ALA A 86 -9.55 43.05 -4.10
CA ALA A 86 -8.24 42.48 -4.34
C ALA A 86 -8.10 41.06 -3.74
N VAL A 87 -8.66 40.83 -2.55
CA VAL A 87 -8.74 39.51 -1.90
C VAL A 87 -9.59 38.56 -2.73
N GLU A 88 -10.79 38.96 -3.14
CA GLU A 88 -11.70 38.12 -3.94
C GLU A 88 -11.04 37.72 -5.26
N ALA A 89 -10.41 38.68 -5.96
CA ALA A 89 -9.66 38.42 -7.18
C ALA A 89 -8.47 37.47 -6.94
N ALA A 90 -7.74 37.64 -5.84
CA ALA A 90 -6.62 36.77 -5.47
C ALA A 90 -7.05 35.33 -5.23
N LEU A 91 -8.14 35.13 -4.47
CA LEU A 91 -8.69 33.80 -4.17
C LEU A 91 -9.25 33.13 -5.43
N ALA A 92 -9.99 33.86 -6.26
CA ALA A 92 -10.48 33.36 -7.54
C ALA A 92 -9.33 32.90 -8.45
N ALA A 93 -8.25 33.68 -8.52
CA ALA A 93 -7.09 33.34 -9.33
C ALA A 93 -6.33 32.11 -8.80
N VAL A 94 -6.23 31.93 -7.47
CA VAL A 94 -5.63 30.72 -6.87
C VAL A 94 -6.49 29.48 -7.14
N ALA A 95 -7.82 29.61 -7.03
CA ALA A 95 -8.75 28.53 -7.37
C ALA A 95 -8.62 28.13 -8.85
N ALA A 96 -8.57 29.10 -9.76
CA ALA A 96 -8.40 28.86 -11.20
C ALA A 96 -7.07 28.16 -11.53
N GLU A 97 -5.96 28.60 -10.93
CA GLU A 97 -4.65 27.94 -11.11
C GLU A 97 -4.62 26.51 -10.57
N SER A 98 -5.31 26.27 -9.45
CA SER A 98 -5.39 24.95 -8.83
C SER A 98 -6.24 24.00 -9.68
N ALA A 99 -7.35 24.49 -10.23
CA ALA A 99 -8.18 23.75 -11.17
C ALA A 99 -7.43 23.44 -12.48
N GLU A 100 -6.71 24.41 -13.04
CA GLU A 100 -5.87 24.21 -14.24
C GLU A 100 -4.77 23.17 -13.99
N ARG A 101 -4.09 23.24 -12.84
CA ARG A 101 -3.07 22.26 -12.46
C ARG A 101 -3.67 20.86 -12.31
N ALA A 102 -4.83 20.75 -11.64
CA ALA A 102 -5.54 19.48 -11.51
C ALA A 102 -5.94 18.91 -12.88
N ARG A 103 -6.42 19.76 -13.80
CA ARG A 103 -6.76 19.34 -15.17
C ARG A 103 -5.54 18.81 -15.92
N ARG A 104 -4.42 19.54 -15.92
CA ARG A 104 -3.18 19.11 -16.58
C ARG A 104 -2.63 17.82 -16.00
N GLU A 105 -2.71 17.65 -14.69
CA GLU A 105 -2.26 16.41 -14.04
C GLU A 105 -3.18 15.23 -14.40
N ALA A 106 -4.50 15.44 -14.44
CA ALA A 106 -5.45 14.43 -14.90
C ALA A 106 -5.21 14.04 -16.37
N GLU A 107 -4.98 15.02 -17.26
CA GLU A 107 -4.61 14.79 -18.66
C GLU A 107 -3.30 14.00 -18.78
N ARG A 108 -2.28 14.36 -17.98
CA ARG A 108 -0.98 13.66 -17.96
C ARG A 108 -1.15 12.20 -17.54
N VAL A 109 -1.89 11.95 -16.46
CA VAL A 109 -2.17 10.59 -15.96
C VAL A 109 -2.97 9.80 -16.98
N ALA A 110 -4.02 10.38 -17.57
CA ALA A 110 -4.83 9.72 -18.60
C ALA A 110 -3.98 9.34 -19.83
N ALA A 111 -3.11 10.25 -20.29
CA ALA A 111 -2.20 9.97 -21.39
C ALA A 111 -1.19 8.86 -21.04
N GLU A 112 -0.70 8.81 -19.80
CA GLU A 112 0.20 7.75 -19.33
C GLU A 112 -0.49 6.37 -19.30
N VAL A 113 -1.71 6.30 -18.77
CA VAL A 113 -2.54 5.09 -18.77
C VAL A 113 -2.81 4.63 -20.20
N ALA A 114 -3.17 5.55 -21.10
CA ALA A 114 -3.42 5.23 -22.51
C ALA A 114 -2.18 4.66 -23.21
N ARG A 115 -0.99 5.21 -22.96
CA ARG A 115 0.28 4.66 -23.50
C ARG A 115 0.55 3.24 -23.00
N CYS A 116 0.20 2.95 -21.76
CA CYS A 116 0.47 1.66 -21.14
C CYS A 116 -0.60 0.60 -21.43
N ALA A 117 -1.80 0.99 -21.87
CA ALA A 117 -2.96 0.11 -21.99
C ALA A 117 -2.68 -1.18 -22.77
N ALA A 118 -2.06 -1.08 -23.96
CA ALA A 118 -1.74 -2.25 -24.79
C ALA A 118 -0.74 -3.20 -24.12
N ARG A 119 0.28 -2.66 -23.43
CA ARG A 119 1.28 -3.43 -22.68
C ARG A 119 0.67 -4.08 -21.43
N ALA A 120 -0.27 -3.40 -20.78
CA ALA A 120 -0.90 -3.86 -19.56
C ALA A 120 -1.77 -5.11 -19.78
N ILE A 121 -2.44 -5.25 -20.93
CA ILE A 121 -3.36 -6.36 -21.22
C ILE A 121 -2.73 -7.75 -20.97
N PRO A 122 -1.60 -8.13 -21.62
CA PRO A 122 -1.01 -9.44 -21.40
C PRO A 122 -0.49 -9.61 -19.98
N ILE A 123 0.09 -8.56 -19.38
CA ILE A 123 0.64 -8.62 -18.01
C ILE A 123 -0.49 -8.84 -16.99
N ARG A 124 -1.62 -8.14 -17.13
CA ARG A 124 -2.82 -8.32 -16.29
C ARG A 124 -3.37 -9.73 -16.41
N ARG A 125 -3.50 -10.24 -17.62
CA ARG A 125 -3.98 -11.61 -17.88
C ARG A 125 -3.07 -12.62 -17.17
N ASP A 126 -1.76 -12.49 -17.33
CA ASP A 126 -0.80 -13.44 -16.78
C ASP A 126 -0.75 -13.36 -15.25
N LEU A 127 -0.78 -12.14 -14.68
CA LEU A 127 -0.87 -11.93 -13.23
C LEU A 127 -2.19 -12.48 -12.67
N ALA A 128 -3.33 -12.22 -13.31
CA ALA A 128 -4.62 -12.74 -12.90
C ALA A 128 -4.68 -14.26 -12.96
N ALA A 129 -4.07 -14.88 -13.98
CA ALA A 129 -3.96 -16.33 -14.07
C ALA A 129 -3.15 -16.91 -12.89
N ILE A 130 -2.05 -16.26 -12.50
CA ILE A 130 -1.25 -16.68 -11.34
C ILE A 130 -2.05 -16.51 -10.04
N VAL A 131 -2.69 -15.35 -9.81
CA VAL A 131 -3.50 -15.11 -8.61
C VAL A 131 -4.66 -16.10 -8.51
N GLY A 132 -5.37 -16.36 -9.61
CA GLY A 132 -6.56 -17.21 -9.60
C GLY A 132 -6.30 -18.71 -9.54
N SER A 133 -5.12 -19.19 -9.94
CA SER A 133 -4.83 -20.64 -10.02
C SER A 133 -3.63 -21.09 -9.20
N ARG A 134 -2.66 -20.21 -8.94
CA ARG A 134 -1.36 -20.54 -8.35
C ARG A 134 -0.85 -19.43 -7.42
N ALA A 135 -1.72 -18.91 -6.55
CA ALA A 135 -1.40 -17.84 -5.61
C ALA A 135 -0.14 -18.13 -4.75
N TRP A 136 0.12 -19.40 -4.46
CA TRP A 136 1.33 -19.87 -3.77
C TRP A 136 2.65 -19.44 -4.44
N GLN A 137 2.66 -19.09 -5.73
CA GLN A 137 3.86 -18.59 -6.41
C GLN A 137 4.28 -17.19 -5.95
N LEU A 138 3.31 -16.40 -5.47
CA LEU A 138 3.48 -15.01 -5.03
C LEU A 138 3.76 -14.90 -3.53
N ARG A 139 3.21 -15.80 -2.71
CA ARG A 139 3.36 -15.81 -1.24
C ARG A 139 3.09 -14.42 -0.64
N ARG A 140 4.09 -13.82 0.01
CA ARG A 140 4.04 -12.47 0.61
C ARG A 140 3.71 -11.36 -0.38
N GLN A 141 3.86 -11.59 -1.68
CA GLN A 141 3.55 -10.63 -2.73
C GLN A 141 2.11 -10.75 -3.25
N LEU A 142 1.31 -11.68 -2.72
CA LEU A 142 -0.06 -11.89 -3.20
C LEU A 142 -0.95 -10.66 -2.98
N SER A 143 -0.93 -10.08 -1.78
CA SER A 143 -1.75 -8.90 -1.47
C SER A 143 -1.43 -7.71 -2.36
N GLU A 144 -0.15 -7.55 -2.72
CA GLU A 144 0.28 -6.54 -3.70
C GLU A 144 -0.22 -6.85 -5.11
N ALA A 145 -0.15 -8.11 -5.54
CA ALA A 145 -0.68 -8.53 -6.84
C ALA A 145 -2.20 -8.31 -6.95
N GLU A 146 -2.95 -8.63 -5.89
CA GLU A 146 -4.39 -8.40 -5.79
C GLU A 146 -4.74 -6.91 -5.84
N ALA A 147 -4.00 -6.08 -5.08
CA ALA A 147 -4.18 -4.63 -5.11
C ALA A 147 -3.90 -4.03 -6.51
N LEU A 148 -2.88 -4.53 -7.20
CA LEU A 148 -2.60 -4.13 -8.59
C LEU A 148 -3.73 -4.54 -9.53
N LEU A 149 -4.23 -5.78 -9.42
CA LEU A 149 -5.33 -6.26 -10.26
C LEU A 149 -6.65 -5.52 -10.00
N ALA A 150 -6.89 -5.07 -8.76
CA ALA A 150 -8.05 -4.27 -8.39
C ALA A 150 -8.00 -2.82 -8.93
N SER A 151 -6.83 -2.33 -9.32
CA SER A 151 -6.71 -1.02 -9.97
C SER A 151 -7.20 -1.08 -11.42
N ASP A 152 -8.12 -0.19 -11.80
CA ASP A 152 -8.64 -0.11 -13.18
C ASP A 152 -7.66 0.57 -14.16
N ALA A 153 -6.74 1.39 -13.65
CA ALA A 153 -5.89 2.25 -14.46
C ALA A 153 -4.41 2.04 -14.12
N TRP A 154 -3.73 1.20 -14.92
CA TRP A 154 -2.29 0.98 -14.76
C TRP A 154 -1.49 2.07 -15.45
N ARG A 155 -0.61 2.68 -14.67
CA ARG A 155 0.46 3.56 -15.13
C ARG A 155 1.69 2.74 -15.49
N GLU A 156 2.76 3.43 -15.90
CA GLU A 156 4.01 2.78 -16.30
C GLU A 156 4.60 1.94 -15.15
N TRP A 157 4.67 2.53 -13.96
CA TRP A 157 5.16 1.87 -12.76
C TRP A 157 4.35 0.62 -12.40
N ASP A 158 3.02 0.67 -12.53
CA ASP A 158 2.16 -0.49 -12.24
C ASP A 158 2.44 -1.65 -13.21
N CYS A 159 2.67 -1.34 -14.50
CA CYS A 159 3.02 -2.34 -15.50
C CYS A 159 4.38 -2.98 -15.19
N GLU A 160 5.38 -2.18 -14.85
CA GLU A 160 6.72 -2.68 -14.49
C GLU A 160 6.64 -3.56 -13.24
N ARG A 161 5.93 -3.09 -12.21
CA ARG A 161 5.76 -3.81 -10.96
C ARG A 161 5.05 -5.14 -11.19
N ALA A 162 3.94 -5.14 -11.92
CA ALA A 162 3.22 -6.37 -12.26
C ALA A 162 4.06 -7.33 -13.11
N SER A 163 4.81 -6.82 -14.09
CA SER A 163 5.73 -7.64 -14.90
C SER A 163 6.79 -8.33 -14.05
N ASN A 164 7.34 -7.63 -13.05
CA ASN A 164 8.30 -8.18 -12.12
C ASN A 164 7.69 -9.26 -11.22
N LEU A 165 6.43 -9.08 -10.78
CA LEU A 165 5.69 -10.10 -10.03
C LEU A 165 5.48 -11.37 -10.86
N VAL A 166 5.00 -11.25 -12.09
CA VAL A 166 4.81 -12.38 -13.02
C VAL A 166 6.14 -13.11 -13.24
N THR A 167 7.20 -12.39 -13.56
CA THR A 167 8.53 -12.97 -13.80
C THR A 167 9.06 -13.70 -12.56
N THR A 168 8.88 -13.11 -11.38
CA THR A 168 9.32 -13.70 -10.11
C THR A 168 8.53 -14.97 -9.79
N ALA A 169 7.20 -14.95 -9.94
CA ALA A 169 6.32 -16.09 -9.71
C ALA A 169 6.66 -17.27 -10.64
N VAL A 170 6.80 -17.00 -11.94
CA VAL A 170 7.23 -17.99 -12.93
C VAL A 170 8.61 -18.55 -12.57
N GLY A 171 9.57 -17.67 -12.26
CA GLY A 171 10.92 -18.08 -11.86
C GLY A 171 10.96 -18.93 -10.59
N ASN A 172 10.09 -18.65 -9.60
CA ASN A 172 9.95 -19.47 -8.39
C ASN A 172 9.45 -20.88 -8.74
N SER A 173 8.44 -20.98 -9.61
CA SER A 173 7.91 -22.25 -10.09
C SER A 173 8.97 -23.04 -10.86
N THR A 174 9.67 -22.41 -11.80
CA THR A 174 10.75 -23.07 -12.57
C THR A 174 11.85 -23.60 -11.65
N ARG A 175 12.30 -22.81 -10.67
CA ARG A 175 13.32 -23.24 -9.69
C ARG A 175 12.83 -24.39 -8.83
N ALA A 176 11.57 -24.37 -8.41
CA ALA A 176 10.99 -25.46 -7.63
C ALA A 176 10.97 -26.77 -8.45
N VAL A 177 10.48 -26.72 -9.69
CA VAL A 177 10.47 -27.87 -10.60
C VAL A 177 11.89 -28.38 -10.88
N SER A 178 12.86 -27.48 -11.09
CA SER A 178 14.26 -27.85 -11.32
C SER A 178 14.87 -28.58 -10.12
N ARG A 179 14.57 -28.17 -8.88
CA ARG A 179 15.03 -28.88 -7.67
C ARG A 179 14.49 -30.30 -7.58
N LEU A 180 13.27 -30.54 -8.05
CA LEU A 180 12.68 -31.88 -8.09
C LEU A 180 13.36 -32.81 -9.10
N GLY A 181 14.17 -32.28 -10.01
CA GLY A 181 15.01 -33.06 -10.92
C GLY A 181 16.39 -33.43 -10.37
N ALA A 182 16.76 -32.95 -9.17
CA ALA A 182 18.02 -33.33 -8.54
C ALA A 182 17.99 -34.80 -8.09
N LEU A 183 19.16 -35.38 -7.81
CA LEU A 183 19.23 -36.73 -7.23
C LEU A 183 18.59 -36.73 -5.83
N ALA A 184 17.65 -37.64 -5.61
CA ALA A 184 17.05 -37.85 -4.30
C ALA A 184 17.96 -38.72 -3.41
N LEU A 185 17.70 -38.70 -2.10
CA LEU A 185 18.43 -39.55 -1.15
C LEU A 185 18.15 -41.04 -1.45
N PRO A 186 19.17 -41.93 -1.39
CA PRO A 186 19.02 -43.33 -1.82
C PRO A 186 17.84 -44.07 -1.18
N HIS A 187 17.67 -43.97 0.15
CA HIS A 187 16.59 -44.66 0.85
C HIS A 187 15.19 -44.20 0.42
N TRP A 188 15.01 -42.90 0.13
CA TRP A 188 13.74 -42.40 -0.42
C TRP A 188 13.54 -42.80 -1.87
N TYR A 189 14.62 -42.87 -2.65
CA TYR A 189 14.55 -43.33 -4.03
C TYR A 189 14.13 -44.79 -4.12
N GLU A 190 14.69 -45.65 -3.29
CA GLU A 190 14.30 -47.07 -3.17
C GLU A 190 12.83 -47.20 -2.75
N ARG A 191 12.41 -46.48 -1.69
CA ARG A 191 11.01 -46.51 -1.23
C ARG A 191 10.03 -46.01 -2.30
N ALA A 192 10.42 -45.01 -3.07
CA ALA A 192 9.61 -44.46 -4.16
C ALA A 192 9.51 -45.37 -5.40
N ALA A 193 10.16 -46.52 -5.43
CA ALA A 193 10.03 -47.49 -6.52
C ALA A 193 8.62 -48.09 -6.61
N ASP A 194 7.90 -48.15 -5.48
CA ASP A 194 6.53 -48.69 -5.41
C ASP A 194 5.48 -47.68 -5.94
N PRO A 195 4.71 -48.01 -6.99
CA PRO A 195 3.64 -47.16 -7.51
C PRO A 195 2.58 -46.78 -6.47
N VAL A 196 2.30 -47.63 -5.47
CA VAL A 196 1.36 -47.34 -4.39
C VAL A 196 1.90 -46.20 -3.53
N VAL A 197 3.19 -46.21 -3.23
CA VAL A 197 3.88 -45.14 -2.48
C VAL A 197 3.89 -43.84 -3.29
N GLN A 198 4.13 -43.90 -4.60
CA GLN A 198 4.08 -42.72 -5.47
C GLN A 198 2.69 -42.05 -5.45
N ALA A 199 1.64 -42.86 -5.56
CA ALA A 199 0.25 -42.38 -5.48
C ALA A 199 -0.08 -41.80 -4.10
N ALA A 200 0.33 -42.49 -3.03
CA ALA A 200 0.14 -42.01 -1.65
C ALA A 200 0.87 -40.68 -1.41
N ALA A 201 2.09 -40.53 -1.94
CA ALA A 201 2.89 -39.32 -1.78
C ALA A 201 2.22 -38.13 -2.47
N LEU A 202 1.69 -38.33 -3.68
CA LEU A 202 0.92 -37.30 -4.38
C LEU A 202 -0.32 -36.86 -3.60
N GLN A 203 -1.07 -37.81 -3.04
CA GLN A 203 -2.25 -37.51 -2.22
C GLN A 203 -1.87 -36.75 -0.95
N ALA A 204 -0.76 -37.11 -0.30
CA ALA A 204 -0.26 -36.39 0.87
C ALA A 204 0.20 -34.97 0.52
N CYS A 205 0.88 -34.77 -0.63
CA CYS A 205 1.22 -33.43 -1.11
C CYS A 205 -0.04 -32.58 -1.37
N ARG A 206 -1.09 -33.14 -1.97
CA ARG A 206 -2.36 -32.44 -2.19
C ARG A 206 -3.06 -32.12 -0.87
N HIS A 207 -3.03 -33.03 0.09
CA HIS A 207 -3.56 -32.81 1.43
C HIS A 207 -2.89 -31.62 2.13
N LEU A 208 -1.55 -31.59 2.20
CA LEU A 208 -0.83 -30.46 2.81
C LEU A 208 -1.03 -29.15 2.04
N SER A 209 -1.12 -29.21 0.72
CA SER A 209 -1.39 -28.01 -0.10
C SER A 209 -2.78 -27.44 0.14
N ALA A 210 -3.78 -28.28 0.43
CA ALA A 210 -5.12 -27.84 0.82
C ALA A 210 -5.16 -27.22 2.23
N LEU A 211 -4.25 -27.59 3.12
CA LEU A 211 -4.09 -26.99 4.45
C LEU A 211 -3.32 -25.66 4.43
N ASP A 212 -2.56 -25.39 3.37
CA ASP A 212 -1.67 -24.23 3.24
C ASP A 212 -2.43 -23.01 2.68
N LEU A 213 -3.27 -22.41 3.52
CA LEU A 213 -4.14 -21.29 3.14
C LEU A 213 -3.42 -19.94 3.04
N ASP A 214 -2.30 -19.77 3.74
CA ASP A 214 -1.50 -18.54 3.74
C ASP A 214 -0.23 -18.65 2.88
N TRP A 215 0.00 -19.82 2.28
CA TRP A 215 1.16 -20.13 1.45
C TRP A 215 2.49 -19.80 2.13
N ALA A 216 2.54 -20.04 3.44
CA ALA A 216 3.69 -19.80 4.30
C ALA A 216 4.14 -18.34 4.37
N SER A 217 3.24 -17.36 4.31
CA SER A 217 3.58 -15.93 4.37
C SER A 217 4.09 -15.51 5.75
N ASP A 218 3.38 -15.85 6.83
CA ASP A 218 3.56 -15.24 8.16
C ASP A 218 3.97 -16.23 9.26
N ARG A 219 3.17 -17.26 9.55
CA ARG A 219 3.46 -18.28 10.59
C ARG A 219 2.72 -19.59 10.30
N ASN A 220 3.41 -20.59 9.75
CA ASN A 220 2.76 -21.88 9.45
C ASN A 220 2.85 -22.83 10.63
N SER A 221 1.73 -22.97 11.33
CA SER A 221 1.41 -24.16 12.14
C SER A 221 0.73 -25.26 11.31
N SER A 222 0.33 -24.96 10.07
CA SER A 222 -0.43 -25.85 9.17
C SER A 222 0.02 -25.65 7.72
N GLY A 223 0.01 -26.72 6.92
CA GLY A 223 0.45 -26.73 5.53
C GLY A 223 1.97 -26.83 5.35
N TRP A 224 2.49 -26.20 4.30
CA TRP A 224 3.91 -26.22 3.97
C TRP A 224 4.72 -25.23 4.80
N SER A 225 6.02 -25.48 4.98
CA SER A 225 6.92 -24.46 5.55
C SER A 225 7.44 -23.53 4.45
N GLN A 226 8.01 -22.38 4.84
CA GLN A 226 8.62 -21.45 3.88
C GLN A 226 9.66 -22.09 2.96
N ALA A 227 10.41 -23.08 3.47
CA ALA A 227 11.45 -23.79 2.73
C ALA A 227 10.90 -24.79 1.71
N THR A 228 9.67 -25.27 1.93
CA THR A 228 9.09 -26.40 1.17
C THR A 228 7.84 -26.02 0.38
N CYS A 229 7.24 -24.86 0.63
CA CYS A 229 6.02 -24.36 -0.01
C CYS A 229 6.05 -24.51 -1.54
N TRP A 230 7.05 -23.94 -2.22
CA TRP A 230 7.09 -24.00 -3.69
C TRP A 230 7.24 -25.43 -4.23
N SER A 231 8.12 -26.25 -3.65
CA SER A 231 8.33 -27.63 -4.10
C SER A 231 7.12 -28.51 -3.79
N GLY A 232 6.49 -28.31 -2.62
CA GLY A 232 5.30 -29.02 -2.18
C GLY A 232 4.09 -28.77 -3.07
N HIS A 233 3.79 -27.49 -3.34
CA HIS A 233 2.72 -27.13 -4.29
C HIS A 233 3.04 -27.62 -5.70
N ALA A 234 4.27 -27.47 -6.19
CA ALA A 234 4.67 -27.97 -7.50
C ALA A 234 4.51 -29.50 -7.65
N LEU A 235 4.75 -30.27 -6.58
CA LEU A 235 4.47 -31.71 -6.56
C LEU A 235 2.97 -32.00 -6.56
N SER A 236 2.19 -31.26 -5.78
CA SER A 236 0.75 -31.46 -5.62
C SER A 236 -0.05 -31.26 -6.91
N GLU A 237 0.41 -30.34 -7.78
CA GLU A 237 -0.21 -30.02 -9.06
C GLU A 237 0.06 -31.06 -10.16
N ARG A 238 0.98 -32.01 -9.93
CA ARG A 238 1.27 -33.05 -10.92
C ARG A 238 0.10 -34.02 -11.08
N ALA A 239 -0.06 -34.56 -12.29
CA ALA A 239 -1.02 -35.62 -12.56
C ALA A 239 -0.60 -36.94 -11.88
N SER A 240 0.70 -37.24 -11.91
CA SER A 240 1.35 -38.39 -11.28
C SER A 240 2.78 -38.04 -10.86
N LEU A 241 3.37 -38.84 -9.97
CA LEU A 241 4.77 -38.73 -9.58
C LEU A 241 5.55 -39.93 -10.15
N ASP A 242 6.67 -39.66 -10.82
CA ASP A 242 7.67 -40.69 -11.08
C ASP A 242 8.48 -41.01 -9.81
N GLN A 243 9.35 -42.03 -9.86
CA GLN A 243 10.17 -42.45 -8.73
C GLN A 243 11.02 -41.31 -8.15
N GLY A 244 11.62 -40.47 -8.99
CA GLY A 244 12.47 -39.37 -8.54
C GLY A 244 11.66 -38.28 -7.83
N ALA A 245 10.55 -37.85 -8.43
CA ALA A 245 9.64 -36.88 -7.86
C ALA A 245 8.98 -37.38 -6.57
N ALA A 246 8.61 -38.65 -6.51
CA ALA A 246 8.08 -39.29 -5.30
C ALA A 246 9.14 -39.37 -4.19
N ALA A 247 10.41 -39.64 -4.51
CA ALA A 247 11.49 -39.63 -3.54
C ALA A 247 11.71 -38.24 -2.90
N HIS A 248 11.66 -37.18 -3.71
CA HIS A 248 11.66 -35.80 -3.19
C HIS A 248 10.42 -35.48 -2.36
N ALA A 249 9.25 -35.95 -2.80
CA ALA A 249 8.01 -35.81 -2.05
C ALA A 249 8.13 -36.47 -0.67
N LEU A 250 8.62 -37.70 -0.58
CA LEU A 250 8.84 -38.41 0.69
C LEU A 250 9.77 -37.63 1.63
N ALA A 251 10.89 -37.11 1.12
CA ALA A 251 11.83 -36.32 1.92
C ALA A 251 11.17 -35.06 2.51
N ILE A 252 10.38 -34.34 1.70
CA ILE A 252 9.66 -33.15 2.13
C ILE A 252 8.53 -33.51 3.11
N LEU A 253 7.73 -34.51 2.78
CA LEU A 253 6.60 -34.98 3.59
C LEU A 253 7.05 -35.49 4.96
N HIS A 254 8.23 -36.10 5.05
CA HIS A 254 8.75 -36.58 6.32
C HIS A 254 8.98 -35.43 7.33
N VAL A 255 9.37 -34.24 6.87
CA VAL A 255 9.49 -33.02 7.70
C VAL A 255 8.13 -32.59 8.24
N HIS A 256 7.06 -32.83 7.47
CA HIS A 256 5.68 -32.44 7.76
C HIS A 256 4.81 -33.58 8.29
N ARG A 257 5.40 -34.75 8.59
CA ARG A 257 4.63 -35.99 8.86
C ARG A 257 3.63 -35.90 10.01
N LYS A 258 3.84 -34.98 10.96
CA LYS A 258 2.89 -34.73 12.07
C LYS A 258 1.57 -34.10 11.62
N GLN A 259 1.52 -33.55 10.41
CA GLN A 259 0.31 -32.99 9.81
C GLN A 259 -0.42 -34.01 8.91
N LEU A 260 0.14 -35.20 8.72
CA LEU A 260 -0.45 -36.25 7.89
C LEU A 260 -1.37 -37.15 8.71
N THR A 261 -2.38 -37.71 8.07
CA THR A 261 -3.23 -38.75 8.67
C THR A 261 -2.42 -40.03 8.95
N ASP A 262 -2.83 -40.85 9.91
CA ASP A 262 -2.15 -42.12 10.21
C ASP A 262 -2.09 -43.04 8.99
N SER A 263 -3.15 -43.10 8.20
CA SER A 263 -3.18 -43.87 6.94
C SER A 263 -2.10 -43.42 5.94
N GLN A 264 -1.86 -42.12 5.82
CA GLN A 264 -0.82 -41.58 4.94
C GLN A 264 0.56 -41.89 5.50
N ARG A 265 0.77 -41.73 6.82
CA ARG A 265 2.06 -42.03 7.46
C ARG A 265 2.43 -43.50 7.33
N LEU A 266 1.48 -44.39 7.57
CA LEU A 266 1.69 -45.82 7.43
C LEU A 266 2.03 -46.18 5.98
N ALA A 267 1.28 -45.64 5.00
CA ALA A 267 1.54 -45.89 3.58
C ALA A 267 2.91 -45.37 3.12
N LEU A 268 3.32 -44.19 3.59
CA LEU A 268 4.54 -43.52 3.11
C LEU A 268 5.80 -44.01 3.83
N PHE A 269 5.72 -44.17 5.14
CA PHE A 269 6.88 -44.33 6.02
C PHE A 269 6.85 -45.62 6.84
N GLU A 270 5.80 -46.43 6.72
CA GLU A 270 5.60 -47.66 7.52
C GLU A 270 5.57 -47.37 9.04
N GLU A 271 5.30 -46.11 9.40
CA GLU A 271 5.15 -45.66 10.79
C GLU A 271 3.70 -45.81 11.24
N PRO A 272 3.40 -46.59 12.30
CA PRO A 272 2.05 -46.69 12.86
C PRO A 272 1.66 -45.45 13.70
N GLU A 273 0.37 -45.43 14.06
CA GLU A 273 -0.42 -44.44 14.80
C GLU A 273 0.38 -43.43 15.64
N TRP A 274 0.22 -42.15 15.33
CA TRP A 274 0.78 -41.08 16.15
C TRP A 274 -0.28 -40.55 17.09
N THR A 275 -0.22 -41.00 18.34
CA THR A 275 -0.87 -40.30 19.44
C THR A 275 -0.17 -38.97 19.65
N PRO A 276 -0.80 -37.82 19.34
CA PRO A 276 -0.26 -36.53 19.77
C PRO A 276 -0.15 -36.56 21.30
N GLU A 277 1.00 -36.17 21.84
CA GLU A 277 1.10 -35.88 23.27
C GLU A 277 -0.02 -34.90 23.61
N PRO A 278 -0.87 -35.19 24.63
CA PRO A 278 -1.93 -34.27 25.01
C PRO A 278 -1.27 -32.92 25.25
N ALA A 279 -1.74 -31.90 24.52
CA ALA A 279 -1.23 -30.55 24.64
C ALA A 279 -1.22 -30.20 26.14
N LEU A 280 -0.03 -30.06 26.71
CA LEU A 280 0.12 -29.48 28.03
C LEU A 280 -0.48 -28.09 27.93
N ALA A 281 -1.69 -27.95 28.46
CA ALA A 281 -2.41 -26.70 28.54
C ALA A 281 -1.51 -25.71 29.30
N LEU A 282 -0.97 -24.75 28.55
CA LEU A 282 -0.35 -23.53 29.05
C LEU A 282 -1.09 -22.34 28.45
#